data_AF-A0AAV1YKW3-F1
#
_entry.id   AF-A0AAV1YKW3-F1
#
_cell.length_a   1.000
_cell.length_b   1.000
_cell.length_c   1.000
_cell.angle_alpha   90.00
_cell.angle_beta   90.00
_cell.angle_gamma   90.00
#
_symmetry.space_group_name_H-M   'P 1'
#
loop_
_entity.id
_entity.type
_entity.pdbx_description
1 polymer ?
#
loop_
_entity_poly.entity_id
_entity_poly.type
_entity_poly.pdbx_seq_one_letter_code
_entity_poly.pdbx_strand_id
1 'polypeptide(L)'
;MAISASNHRATTESALIFMGTGCSSMVPNLMCLLHPSDPPCPVCLQSLSIPPDQNPNYRCNTSLLIDYCESNGNHNYILIDVGKSFREAVLRWFVPHRIPRIDSIILTHEHADAVLGLDDVRAVQPFSPTNDIDPTPIYLSQHSMNSIAEKFPYLVEKKLKEGQEIRRVAQMAWNIIADDFNQPFFASGLKFTPLPVMHGEDYICLGFLFGDKSRVAYISDVSRFPASTEYVISKSGAGQLDLLILDCLYKDGSHNVHLCFPQTLETVKRLCPKQTLLIGMTHEFDHHKDNEFLTEWSRREGIPVQLAHDGLRVPMKL
;
A
#
# COMPACT_ATOMS: atom_id res chain seq x y z
N MET A 1 -9.68 -27.24 25.22
CA MET A 1 -9.45 -25.96 25.93
C MET A 1 -10.30 -24.91 25.23
N ALA A 2 -11.32 -24.40 25.91
CA ALA A 2 -12.21 -23.37 25.38
C ALA A 2 -11.46 -22.04 25.34
N ILE A 3 -11.23 -21.51 24.13
CA ILE A 3 -10.76 -20.14 23.96
C ILE A 3 -11.92 -19.24 24.35
N SER A 4 -11.78 -18.59 25.50
CA SER A 4 -12.66 -17.53 25.97
C SER A 4 -12.83 -16.48 24.86
N ALA A 5 -14.00 -16.46 24.22
CA ALA A 5 -14.43 -15.37 23.37
C ALA A 5 -14.65 -14.14 24.26
N SER A 6 -13.62 -13.30 24.41
CA SER A 6 -13.79 -11.97 24.96
C SER A 6 -14.67 -11.18 23.98
N ASN A 7 -15.88 -10.84 24.43
CA ASN A 7 -16.79 -9.90 23.77
C ASN A 7 -16.12 -8.51 23.76
N HIS A 8 -15.25 -8.26 22.78
CA HIS A 8 -14.72 -6.94 22.49
C HIS A 8 -15.54 -6.29 21.38
N ARG A 9 -16.19 -5.18 21.72
CA ARG A 9 -16.90 -4.30 20.78
C ARG A 9 -16.01 -3.98 19.58
N ALA A 10 -16.56 -4.05 18.37
CA ALA A 10 -15.92 -3.54 17.17
C ALA A 10 -15.43 -2.09 17.43
N THR A 11 -14.19 -1.81 17.06
CA THR A 11 -13.58 -0.50 17.31
C THR A 11 -14.29 0.53 16.44
N THR A 12 -14.93 1.54 17.01
CA THR A 12 -15.69 2.56 16.26
C THR A 12 -14.81 3.56 15.49
N GLU A 13 -13.51 3.28 15.32
CA GLU A 13 -12.56 4.18 14.68
C GLU A 13 -11.91 3.50 13.49
N SER A 14 -11.71 4.27 12.42
CA SER A 14 -10.98 3.83 11.24
C SER A 14 -9.51 3.58 11.57
N ALA A 15 -8.84 2.79 10.76
CA ALA A 15 -7.41 2.57 10.88
C ALA A 15 -6.75 2.28 9.53
N LEU A 16 -5.45 2.54 9.48
CA LEU A 16 -4.59 2.16 8.38
C LEU A 16 -3.73 0.98 8.82
N ILE A 17 -3.69 -0.08 8.02
CA ILE A 17 -2.93 -1.30 8.28
C ILE A 17 -1.95 -1.49 7.12
N PHE A 18 -0.66 -1.48 7.43
CA PHE A 18 0.40 -1.63 6.43
C PHE A 18 0.55 -3.12 6.08
N MET A 19 0.06 -3.51 4.92
CA MET A 19 0.07 -4.91 4.46
C MET A 19 1.45 -5.32 3.95
N GLY A 20 2.21 -4.34 3.44
CA GLY A 20 3.62 -4.47 3.11
C GLY A 20 4.30 -3.10 3.05
N THR A 21 5.58 -3.03 3.34
CA THR A 21 6.36 -1.76 3.34
C THR A 21 7.66 -1.82 2.55
N GLY A 22 7.91 -2.90 1.83
CA GLY A 22 9.15 -3.16 1.10
C GLY A 22 9.07 -2.81 -0.38
N CYS A 23 10.24 -2.79 -1.01
CA CYS A 23 10.39 -2.56 -2.45
C CYS A 23 9.81 -3.70 -3.31
N SER A 24 9.93 -3.56 -4.63
CA SER A 24 9.49 -4.57 -5.60
C SER A 24 10.07 -5.97 -5.38
N SER A 25 11.32 -6.07 -4.88
CA SER A 25 11.97 -7.36 -4.58
C SER A 25 11.66 -7.92 -3.19
N MET A 26 10.89 -7.19 -2.36
CA MET A 26 10.65 -7.51 -0.95
C MET A 26 11.95 -7.52 -0.12
N VAL A 27 11.82 -7.68 1.20
CA VAL A 27 12.94 -7.96 2.12
C VAL A 27 12.60 -9.23 2.91
N PRO A 28 13.47 -10.25 2.90
CA PRO A 28 14.86 -10.24 2.45
C PRO A 28 15.04 -10.21 0.92
N ASN A 29 16.14 -9.60 0.48
CA ASN A 29 16.54 -9.63 -0.92
C ASN A 29 17.14 -11.01 -1.27
N LEU A 30 16.57 -11.69 -2.27
CA LEU A 30 16.97 -13.05 -2.67
C LEU A 30 18.42 -13.13 -3.15
N MET A 31 18.87 -12.18 -3.97
CA MET A 31 20.25 -12.17 -4.48
C MET A 31 21.26 -12.04 -3.34
N CYS A 32 20.98 -11.18 -2.36
CA CYS A 32 21.81 -11.01 -1.17
C CYS A 32 21.92 -12.29 -0.33
N LEU A 33 20.86 -13.10 -0.27
CA LEU A 33 20.88 -14.39 0.43
C LEU A 33 21.63 -15.49 -0.35
N LEU A 34 21.45 -15.53 -1.67
CA LEU A 34 22.10 -16.52 -2.54
C LEU A 34 23.59 -16.22 -2.75
N HIS A 35 23.97 -14.95 -2.66
CA HIS A 35 25.34 -14.46 -2.80
C HIS A 35 25.69 -13.53 -1.63
N PRO A 36 25.85 -14.08 -0.40
CA PRO A 36 26.12 -13.27 0.77
C PRO A 36 27.47 -12.56 0.67
N SER A 37 27.50 -11.30 1.08
CA SER A 37 28.73 -10.55 1.35
C SER A 37 29.48 -11.13 2.56
N ASP A 38 30.73 -10.71 2.76
CA ASP A 38 31.49 -10.98 3.98
C ASP A 38 31.86 -9.66 4.68
N PRO A 39 31.26 -9.32 5.84
CA PRO A 39 30.24 -10.12 6.55
C PRO A 39 28.87 -10.14 5.84
N PRO A 40 28.00 -11.13 6.12
CA PRO A 40 26.65 -11.21 5.54
C PRO A 40 25.78 -10.01 5.91
N CYS A 41 24.86 -9.64 5.01
CA CYS A 41 23.91 -8.56 5.24
C CYS A 41 23.05 -8.83 6.49
N PRO A 42 23.13 -7.99 7.53
CA PRO A 42 22.41 -8.23 8.79
C PRO A 42 20.89 -8.13 8.61
N VAL A 43 20.40 -7.22 7.75
CA VAL A 43 18.96 -7.02 7.52
C VAL A 43 18.36 -8.27 6.88
N CYS A 44 18.94 -8.80 5.80
CA CYS A 44 18.46 -10.03 5.16
C CYS A 44 18.55 -11.24 6.09
N LEU A 45 19.63 -11.37 6.87
CA LEU A 45 19.81 -12.47 7.80
C LEU A 45 18.76 -12.45 8.94
N GLN A 46 18.54 -11.28 9.54
CA GLN A 46 17.50 -11.08 10.55
C GLN A 46 16.11 -11.34 9.97
N SER A 47 15.85 -10.89 8.74
CA SER A 47 14.58 -11.11 8.02
C SER A 47 14.20 -12.60 7.95
N LEU A 48 15.18 -13.50 7.83
CA LEU A 48 14.93 -14.96 7.85
C LEU A 48 14.87 -15.57 9.25
N SER A 49 15.60 -14.99 10.20
CA SER A 49 15.86 -15.63 11.50
C SER A 49 14.84 -15.27 12.59
N ILE A 50 14.15 -14.14 12.44
CA ILE A 50 13.13 -13.67 13.39
C ILE A 50 11.74 -13.88 12.77
N PRO A 51 10.77 -14.47 13.51
CA PRO A 51 9.39 -14.61 13.06
C PRO A 51 8.84 -13.27 12.53
N PRO A 52 8.18 -13.25 11.35
CA PRO A 52 7.86 -11.97 10.71
C PRO A 52 6.91 -11.05 11.50
N ASP A 53 6.10 -11.61 12.40
CA ASP A 53 5.28 -10.85 13.36
C ASP A 53 6.10 -10.02 14.36
N GLN A 54 7.37 -10.38 14.56
CA GLN A 54 8.33 -9.72 15.45
C GLN A 54 9.49 -9.08 14.67
N ASN A 55 9.42 -9.07 13.34
CA ASN A 55 10.53 -8.73 12.49
C ASN A 55 10.18 -7.58 11.54
N PRO A 56 10.43 -6.33 11.95
CA PRO A 56 10.10 -5.18 11.12
C PRO A 56 11.02 -5.02 9.89
N ASN A 57 12.04 -5.88 9.75
CA ASN A 57 12.89 -5.98 8.57
C ASN A 57 12.35 -6.96 7.52
N TYR A 58 11.41 -7.86 7.88
CA TYR A 58 10.68 -8.63 6.89
C TYR A 58 9.62 -7.74 6.25
N ARG A 59 9.71 -7.52 4.93
CA ARG A 59 8.86 -6.55 4.23
C ARG A 59 8.30 -7.13 2.95
N CYS A 60 6.99 -7.27 2.90
CA CYS A 60 6.23 -7.57 1.69
C CYS A 60 6.24 -6.38 0.73
N ASN A 61 5.74 -6.57 -0.49
CA ASN A 61 5.54 -5.46 -1.43
C ASN A 61 4.58 -4.44 -0.81
N THR A 62 4.90 -3.17 -0.99
CA THR A 62 4.11 -2.03 -0.57
C THR A 62 2.61 -2.23 -0.84
N SER A 63 1.80 -2.13 0.21
CA SER A 63 0.34 -2.21 0.15
C SER A 63 -0.28 -1.69 1.44
N LEU A 64 -1.44 -1.05 1.35
CA LEU A 64 -2.15 -0.45 2.48
C LEU A 64 -3.59 -0.94 2.54
N LEU A 65 -4.01 -1.46 3.68
CA LEU A 65 -5.42 -1.69 3.97
C LEU A 65 -5.98 -0.55 4.81
N ILE A 66 -7.09 0.02 4.37
CA ILE A 66 -7.86 1.02 5.08
C ILE A 66 -9.08 0.33 5.66
N ASP A 67 -9.11 0.20 6.99
CA ASP A 67 -10.28 -0.17 7.77
C ASP A 67 -11.11 1.10 8.00
N TYR A 68 -12.08 1.37 7.12
CA TYR A 68 -12.89 2.58 7.14
C TYR A 68 -14.18 2.37 7.93
N CYS A 69 -14.29 3.03 9.08
CA CYS A 69 -15.51 3.06 9.89
C CYS A 69 -16.41 4.23 9.43
N GLU A 70 -17.58 3.89 8.89
CA GLU A 70 -18.62 4.84 8.52
C GLU A 70 -19.32 5.44 9.75
N SER A 71 -20.09 6.52 9.53
CA SER A 71 -20.87 7.19 10.60
C SER A 71 -21.88 6.29 11.33
N ASN A 72 -22.34 5.21 10.68
CA ASN A 72 -23.25 4.21 11.26
C ASN A 72 -22.52 3.11 12.05
N GLY A 73 -21.18 3.14 12.12
CA GLY A 73 -20.35 2.13 12.78
C GLY A 73 -20.04 0.89 11.94
N ASN A 74 -20.44 0.86 10.66
CA ASN A 74 -20.08 -0.21 9.74
C ASN A 74 -18.64 -0.02 9.24
N HIS A 75 -17.94 -1.12 9.04
CA HIS A 75 -16.58 -1.14 8.55
C HIS A 75 -16.52 -1.64 7.11
N ASN A 76 -15.82 -0.86 6.28
CA ASN A 76 -15.43 -1.23 4.93
C ASN A 76 -13.90 -1.34 4.83
N TYR A 77 -13.42 -2.37 4.14
CA TYR A 77 -12.02 -2.72 4.02
C TYR A 77 -11.54 -2.43 2.59
N ILE A 78 -10.80 -1.34 2.43
CA ILE A 78 -10.33 -0.86 1.13
C ILE A 78 -8.84 -1.16 1.03
N LEU A 79 -8.41 -1.90 0.02
CA LEU A 79 -7.00 -2.24 -0.17
C LEU A 79 -6.39 -1.38 -1.28
N ILE A 80 -5.21 -0.82 -1.04
CA ILE A 80 -4.38 -0.18 -2.06
C ILE A 80 -3.27 -1.16 -2.44
N ASP A 81 -3.24 -1.51 -3.73
CA ASP A 81 -2.36 -2.48 -4.38
C ASP A 81 -2.47 -3.94 -3.88
N VAL A 82 -2.27 -4.87 -4.81
CA VAL A 82 -2.28 -6.34 -4.61
C VAL A 82 -1.04 -6.94 -5.29
N GLY A 83 0.12 -6.71 -4.67
CA GLY A 83 1.41 -7.19 -5.15
C GLY A 83 1.61 -8.71 -5.11
N LYS A 84 2.82 -9.15 -5.50
CA LYS A 84 3.24 -10.56 -5.50
C LYS A 84 3.12 -11.24 -4.13
N SER A 85 3.25 -10.46 -3.07
CA SER A 85 3.17 -10.92 -1.67
C SER A 85 1.76 -10.81 -1.08
N PHE A 86 0.73 -10.49 -1.86
CA PHE A 86 -0.64 -10.34 -1.38
C PHE A 86 -1.12 -11.53 -0.54
N ARG A 87 -0.98 -12.76 -1.06
CA ARG A 87 -1.37 -13.98 -0.34
C ARG A 87 -0.68 -14.10 1.01
N GLU A 88 0.60 -13.77 1.07
CA GLU A 88 1.37 -13.79 2.32
C GLU A 88 0.88 -12.71 3.29
N ALA A 89 0.69 -11.48 2.81
CA ALA A 89 0.18 -10.37 3.60
C ALA A 89 -1.21 -10.70 4.20
N VAL A 90 -2.10 -11.35 3.43
CA VAL A 90 -3.39 -11.84 3.93
C VAL A 90 -3.19 -12.84 5.07
N LEU A 91 -2.37 -13.88 4.85
CA LEU A 91 -2.13 -14.91 5.88
C LEU A 91 -1.57 -14.33 7.18
N ARG A 92 -0.70 -13.33 7.08
CA ARG A 92 -0.05 -12.70 8.23
C ARG A 92 -0.97 -11.73 8.96
N TRP A 93 -1.70 -10.90 8.23
CA TRP A 93 -2.29 -9.69 8.81
C TRP A 93 -3.80 -9.71 8.91
N PHE A 94 -4.52 -10.50 8.10
CA PHE A 94 -5.99 -10.52 8.16
C PHE A 94 -6.49 -11.10 9.47
N VAL A 95 -5.92 -12.20 9.93
CA VAL A 95 -6.37 -12.86 11.17
C VAL A 95 -6.05 -12.03 12.42
N PRO A 96 -4.80 -11.53 12.62
CA PRO A 96 -4.49 -10.73 13.81
C PRO A 96 -5.29 -9.42 13.88
N HIS A 97 -5.52 -8.78 12.73
CA HIS A 97 -6.32 -7.54 12.66
C HIS A 97 -7.82 -7.78 12.47
N ARG A 98 -8.26 -9.04 12.43
CA ARG A 98 -9.67 -9.45 12.29
C ARG A 98 -10.36 -8.87 11.05
N ILE A 99 -9.64 -8.81 9.93
CA ILE A 99 -10.14 -8.36 8.65
C ILE A 99 -10.97 -9.49 8.02
N PRO A 100 -12.29 -9.32 7.84
CA PRO A 100 -13.16 -10.40 7.40
C PRO A 100 -13.25 -10.54 5.88
N ARG A 101 -12.93 -9.47 5.13
CA ARG A 101 -13.12 -9.37 3.68
C ARG A 101 -12.38 -8.16 3.11
N ILE A 102 -12.44 -8.00 1.79
CA ILE A 102 -12.07 -6.77 1.09
C ILE A 102 -13.32 -6.27 0.34
N ASP A 103 -13.70 -5.02 0.57
CA ASP A 103 -14.88 -4.40 -0.04
C ASP A 103 -14.53 -3.71 -1.37
N SER A 104 -13.32 -3.19 -1.52
CA SER A 104 -12.82 -2.64 -2.79
C SER A 104 -11.29 -2.59 -2.85
N ILE A 105 -10.74 -2.56 -4.06
CA ILE A 105 -9.29 -2.45 -4.29
C ILE A 105 -9.02 -1.21 -5.15
N ILE A 106 -7.93 -0.49 -4.86
CA ILE A 106 -7.42 0.62 -5.63
C ILE A 106 -6.01 0.25 -6.09
N LEU A 107 -5.69 0.43 -7.36
CA LEU A 107 -4.36 0.18 -7.90
C LEU A 107 -3.66 1.50 -8.21
N THR A 108 -2.44 1.66 -7.70
CA THR A 108 -1.58 2.82 -7.96
C THR A 108 -1.07 2.82 -9.40
N HIS A 109 -0.65 1.63 -9.88
CA HIS A 109 -0.10 1.40 -11.22
C HIS A 109 -0.05 -0.11 -11.56
N GLU A 110 0.43 -0.48 -12.75
CA GLU A 110 0.39 -1.85 -13.28
C GLU A 110 1.68 -2.68 -13.11
N HIS A 111 2.67 -2.22 -12.35
CA HIS A 111 3.88 -3.02 -12.13
C HIS A 111 3.60 -4.26 -11.29
N ALA A 112 4.47 -5.25 -11.43
CA ALA A 112 4.25 -6.59 -10.90
C ALA A 112 4.04 -6.63 -9.38
N ASP A 113 4.79 -5.81 -8.67
CA ASP A 113 4.70 -5.61 -7.23
C ASP A 113 3.46 -4.85 -6.76
N ALA A 114 2.67 -4.26 -7.67
CA ALA A 114 1.37 -3.69 -7.37
C ALA A 114 0.19 -4.59 -7.80
N VAL A 115 0.37 -5.50 -8.79
CA VAL A 115 -0.78 -6.21 -9.40
C VAL A 115 -0.70 -7.74 -9.49
N LEU A 116 0.45 -8.39 -9.28
CA LEU A 116 0.53 -9.84 -9.52
C LEU A 116 -0.25 -10.70 -8.50
N GLY A 117 -0.76 -10.12 -7.42
CA GLY A 117 -1.66 -10.76 -6.47
C GLY A 117 -3.13 -10.79 -6.91
N LEU A 118 -3.47 -10.21 -8.06
CA LEU A 118 -4.86 -10.15 -8.56
C LEU A 118 -5.51 -11.54 -8.69
N ASP A 119 -4.79 -12.59 -9.09
CA ASP A 119 -5.34 -13.96 -9.17
C ASP A 119 -5.76 -14.49 -7.79
N ASP A 120 -5.03 -14.12 -6.74
CA ASP A 120 -5.27 -14.55 -5.36
C ASP A 120 -6.42 -13.78 -4.70
N VAL A 121 -6.93 -12.70 -5.29
CA VAL A 121 -8.11 -11.96 -4.77
C VAL A 121 -9.32 -12.88 -4.61
N ARG A 122 -9.44 -13.95 -5.41
CA ARG A 122 -10.50 -14.96 -5.24
C ARG A 122 -10.53 -15.57 -3.84
N ALA A 123 -9.40 -15.59 -3.13
CA ALA A 123 -9.27 -16.20 -1.80
C ALA A 123 -9.93 -15.34 -0.70
N VAL A 124 -10.16 -14.06 -0.96
CA VAL A 124 -10.80 -13.12 -0.03
C VAL A 124 -12.21 -12.70 -0.49
N GLN A 125 -12.72 -13.34 -1.55
CA GLN A 125 -14.08 -13.20 -2.02
C GLN A 125 -15.01 -14.25 -1.38
N PRO A 126 -16.33 -13.97 -1.30
CA PRO A 126 -17.30 -14.97 -0.91
C PRO A 126 -17.17 -16.25 -1.75
N PHE A 127 -17.35 -17.41 -1.11
CA PHE A 127 -17.39 -18.68 -1.82
C PHE A 127 -18.77 -18.87 -2.45
N SER A 128 -18.82 -19.08 -3.77
CA SER A 128 -19.97 -19.67 -4.45
C SER A 128 -19.54 -20.84 -5.35
N PRO A 129 -20.24 -22.00 -5.32
CA PRO A 129 -19.99 -23.12 -6.25
C PRO A 129 -20.10 -22.73 -7.73
N THR A 130 -20.99 -21.79 -8.02
CA THR A 130 -21.32 -21.30 -9.38
C THR A 130 -20.56 -20.03 -9.74
N ASN A 131 -19.73 -19.50 -8.83
CA ASN A 131 -18.98 -18.26 -8.98
C ASN A 131 -19.86 -17.02 -9.31
N ASP A 132 -21.14 -17.08 -8.94
CA ASP A 132 -22.13 -16.00 -9.00
C ASP A 132 -22.08 -15.16 -7.72
N ILE A 133 -20.98 -14.43 -7.57
CA ILE A 133 -20.78 -13.48 -6.48
C ILE A 133 -20.77 -12.05 -7.03
N ASP A 134 -21.11 -11.10 -6.16
CA ASP A 134 -20.92 -9.69 -6.49
C ASP A 134 -19.43 -9.43 -6.77
N PRO A 135 -19.08 -8.87 -7.94
CA PRO A 135 -17.69 -8.62 -8.28
C PRO A 135 -17.08 -7.55 -7.36
N THR A 136 -15.85 -7.77 -6.90
CA THR A 136 -15.11 -6.78 -6.12
C THR A 136 -14.78 -5.57 -7.01
N PRO A 137 -15.18 -4.35 -6.62
CA PRO A 137 -14.79 -3.12 -7.33
C PRO A 137 -13.27 -2.90 -7.27
N ILE A 138 -12.67 -2.71 -8.44
CA ILE A 138 -11.26 -2.33 -8.61
C ILE A 138 -11.21 -0.96 -9.26
N TYR A 139 -10.45 -0.03 -8.69
CA TYR A 139 -10.26 1.33 -9.21
C TYR A 139 -8.83 1.51 -9.71
N LEU A 140 -8.68 1.95 -10.96
CA LEU A 140 -7.38 2.06 -11.62
C LEU A 140 -7.41 3.04 -12.79
N SER A 141 -6.25 3.52 -13.21
CA SER A 141 -6.14 4.37 -14.40
C SER A 141 -6.47 3.58 -15.68
N GLN A 142 -6.81 4.31 -16.76
CA GLN A 142 -7.02 3.68 -18.07
C GLN A 142 -5.75 2.99 -18.58
N HIS A 143 -4.57 3.57 -18.32
CA HIS A 143 -3.29 2.99 -18.69
C HIS A 143 -3.07 1.64 -18.01
N SER A 144 -3.27 1.57 -16.70
CA SER A 144 -3.12 0.33 -15.95
C SER A 144 -4.17 -0.71 -16.36
N MET A 145 -5.40 -0.31 -16.68
CA MET A 145 -6.43 -1.22 -17.21
C MET A 145 -6.00 -1.86 -18.53
N ASN A 146 -5.46 -1.08 -19.46
CA ASN A 146 -4.99 -1.60 -20.75
C ASN A 146 -3.92 -2.68 -20.54
N SER A 147 -2.94 -2.41 -19.67
CA SER A 147 -1.89 -3.38 -19.37
C SER A 147 -2.39 -4.62 -18.63
N ILE A 148 -3.35 -4.47 -17.71
CA ILE A 148 -3.96 -5.60 -16.99
C ILE A 148 -4.75 -6.49 -17.95
N ALA A 149 -5.47 -5.92 -18.92
CA ALA A 149 -6.19 -6.70 -19.93
C ALA A 149 -5.25 -7.57 -20.77
N GLU A 150 -4.02 -7.10 -21.05
CA GLU A 150 -3.00 -7.87 -21.75
C GLU A 150 -2.36 -8.96 -20.87
N LYS A 151 -2.03 -8.63 -19.61
CA LYS A 151 -1.39 -9.56 -18.66
C LYS A 151 -2.33 -10.65 -18.16
N PHE A 152 -3.59 -10.30 -17.93
CA PHE A 152 -4.59 -11.15 -17.29
C PHE A 152 -5.93 -11.14 -18.05
N PRO A 153 -5.96 -11.52 -19.34
CA PRO A 153 -7.19 -11.50 -20.12
C PRO A 153 -8.31 -12.32 -19.47
N TYR A 154 -7.97 -13.40 -18.76
CA TYR A 154 -8.94 -14.24 -18.04
C TYR A 154 -9.61 -13.59 -16.82
N LEU A 155 -9.04 -12.50 -16.26
CA LEU A 155 -9.63 -11.70 -15.18
C LEU A 155 -10.53 -10.57 -15.71
N VAL A 156 -10.39 -10.24 -17.01
CA VAL A 156 -11.11 -9.13 -17.65
C VAL A 156 -12.22 -9.65 -18.57
N GLU A 157 -11.92 -10.63 -19.40
CA GLU A 157 -12.84 -11.18 -20.39
C GLU A 157 -13.79 -12.20 -19.76
N LYS A 158 -15.04 -11.80 -19.55
CA LYS A 158 -16.09 -12.66 -18.97
C LYS A 158 -16.80 -13.58 -19.97
N LYS A 159 -16.40 -13.61 -21.26
CA LYS A 159 -17.12 -14.40 -22.28
C LYS A 159 -16.83 -15.89 -22.13
N LEU A 160 -17.59 -16.55 -21.26
CA LEU A 160 -17.83 -17.99 -21.35
C LEU A 160 -18.55 -18.25 -22.68
N LYS A 161 -17.95 -19.04 -23.57
CA LYS A 161 -18.66 -19.55 -24.75
C LYS A 161 -19.73 -20.55 -24.30
N GLU A 162 -20.85 -20.64 -25.02
CA GLU A 162 -21.86 -21.69 -24.78
C GLU A 162 -21.18 -23.06 -24.72
N GLY A 163 -21.40 -23.79 -23.61
CA GLY A 163 -20.80 -25.11 -23.36
C GLY A 163 -19.44 -25.12 -22.65
N GLN A 164 -18.90 -23.97 -22.24
CA GLN A 164 -17.69 -23.94 -21.37
C GLN A 164 -18.04 -24.18 -19.91
N GLU A 165 -17.25 -25.05 -19.25
CA GLU A 165 -17.32 -25.25 -17.79
C GLU A 165 -17.05 -23.94 -17.03
N ILE A 166 -17.76 -23.76 -15.91
CA ILE A 166 -17.60 -22.61 -15.03
C ILE A 166 -16.15 -22.55 -14.53
N ARG A 167 -15.40 -21.54 -14.94
CA ARG A 167 -14.06 -21.27 -14.39
C ARG A 167 -14.18 -20.42 -13.14
N ARG A 168 -13.64 -20.92 -12.03
CA ARG A 168 -13.62 -20.19 -10.76
C ARG A 168 -12.44 -19.22 -10.70
N VAL A 169 -12.62 -18.08 -11.36
CA VAL A 169 -11.69 -16.94 -11.35
C VAL A 169 -12.21 -15.83 -10.43
N ALA A 170 -11.34 -14.96 -9.95
CA ALA A 170 -11.73 -13.78 -9.17
C ALA A 170 -12.75 -12.93 -9.94
N GLN A 171 -13.84 -12.53 -9.30
CA GLN A 171 -14.86 -11.68 -9.91
C GLN A 171 -14.54 -10.21 -9.68
N MET A 172 -14.20 -9.47 -10.73
CA MET A 172 -13.84 -8.06 -10.61
C MET A 172 -14.81 -7.16 -11.39
N ALA A 173 -15.06 -5.97 -10.84
CA ALA A 173 -15.69 -4.85 -11.52
C ALA A 173 -14.65 -3.76 -11.71
N TRP A 174 -14.22 -3.55 -12.94
CA TRP A 174 -13.17 -2.59 -13.28
C TRP A 174 -13.75 -1.18 -13.43
N ASN A 175 -13.26 -0.23 -12.64
CA ASN A 175 -13.70 1.15 -12.61
C ASN A 175 -12.54 2.08 -12.97
N ILE A 176 -12.65 2.75 -14.12
CA ILE A 176 -11.62 3.70 -14.56
C ILE A 176 -11.72 4.98 -13.74
N ILE A 177 -10.61 5.36 -13.11
CA ILE A 177 -10.44 6.66 -12.45
C ILE A 177 -9.59 7.58 -13.32
N ALA A 178 -9.86 8.87 -13.24
CA ALA A 178 -9.03 9.88 -13.87
C ALA A 178 -7.70 10.03 -13.13
N ASP A 179 -6.63 10.29 -13.86
CA ASP A 179 -5.33 10.75 -13.37
C ASP A 179 -5.36 12.26 -13.12
N ASP A 180 -6.37 12.74 -12.39
CA ASP A 180 -6.63 14.16 -12.16
C ASP A 180 -7.14 14.39 -10.73
N PHE A 181 -6.42 15.21 -9.97
CA PHE A 181 -6.80 15.55 -8.60
C PHE A 181 -8.10 16.36 -8.51
N ASN A 182 -8.61 16.91 -9.62
CA ASN A 182 -9.91 17.58 -9.66
C ASN A 182 -11.08 16.60 -9.83
N GLN A 183 -10.80 15.32 -10.07
CA GLN A 183 -11.80 14.28 -10.32
C GLN A 183 -11.72 13.20 -9.22
N PRO A 184 -12.22 13.49 -8.01
CA PRO A 184 -12.26 12.51 -6.93
C PRO A 184 -13.24 11.39 -7.25
N PHE A 185 -13.01 10.24 -6.64
CA PHE A 185 -13.90 9.07 -6.71
C PHE A 185 -14.19 8.54 -5.30
N PHE A 186 -15.14 7.61 -5.20
CA PHE A 186 -15.51 6.97 -3.95
C PHE A 186 -15.25 5.47 -4.06
N ALA A 187 -14.55 4.91 -3.08
CA ALA A 187 -14.39 3.47 -2.93
C ALA A 187 -14.93 3.09 -1.56
N SER A 188 -15.97 2.24 -1.53
CA SER A 188 -16.62 1.76 -0.30
C SER A 188 -16.94 2.88 0.71
N GLY A 189 -17.50 3.99 0.22
CA GLY A 189 -17.94 5.14 1.02
C GLY A 189 -16.85 6.19 1.31
N LEU A 190 -15.56 5.85 1.19
CA LEU A 190 -14.47 6.79 1.40
C LEU A 190 -14.12 7.54 0.11
N LYS A 191 -13.99 8.87 0.22
CA LYS A 191 -13.58 9.73 -0.89
C LYS A 191 -12.06 9.68 -1.08
N PHE A 192 -11.63 9.45 -2.31
CA PHE A 192 -10.24 9.50 -2.73
C PHE A 192 -10.04 10.57 -3.79
N THR A 193 -8.91 11.26 -3.69
CA THR A 193 -8.43 12.21 -4.69
C THR A 193 -7.16 11.62 -5.30
N PRO A 194 -7.14 11.29 -6.60
CA PRO A 194 -5.94 10.83 -7.30
C PRO A 194 -4.83 11.88 -7.23
N LEU A 195 -3.59 11.44 -7.02
CA LEU A 195 -2.40 12.28 -7.00
C LEU A 195 -1.41 11.78 -8.06
N PRO A 196 -1.45 12.31 -9.30
CA PRO A 196 -0.47 11.95 -10.32
C PRO A 196 0.94 12.33 -9.87
N VAL A 197 1.86 11.37 -9.86
CA VAL A 197 3.28 11.59 -9.56
C VAL A 197 4.15 10.91 -10.61
N MET A 198 5.37 11.40 -10.76
CA MET A 198 6.32 10.80 -11.70
C MET A 198 6.98 9.60 -11.03
N HIS A 199 7.02 8.48 -11.73
CA HIS A 199 7.78 7.28 -11.35
C HIS A 199 8.73 6.92 -12.50
N GLY A 200 9.78 7.72 -12.64
CA GLY A 200 10.64 7.78 -13.83
C GLY A 200 10.52 9.12 -14.56
N GLU A 201 11.11 9.20 -15.75
CA GLU A 201 11.05 10.43 -16.57
C GLU A 201 9.70 10.57 -17.29
N ASP A 202 9.19 9.46 -17.85
CA ASP A 202 8.03 9.45 -18.77
C ASP A 202 6.89 8.55 -18.29
N TYR A 203 6.80 8.31 -16.98
CA TYR A 203 5.81 7.40 -16.42
C TYR A 203 5.12 8.04 -15.22
N ILE A 204 3.78 8.00 -15.24
CA ILE A 204 2.92 8.49 -14.17
C ILE A 204 2.32 7.29 -13.44
N CYS A 205 2.48 7.30 -12.13
CA CYS A 205 1.70 6.46 -11.22
C CYS A 205 0.79 7.36 -10.37
N LEU A 206 -0.15 6.73 -9.66
CA LEU A 206 -1.07 7.46 -8.78
C LEU A 206 -0.71 7.23 -7.32
N GLY A 207 -0.49 8.32 -6.59
CA GLY A 207 -0.76 8.37 -5.17
C GLY A 207 -2.24 8.68 -4.90
N PHE A 208 -2.64 8.66 -3.63
CA PHE A 208 -4.01 8.96 -3.23
C PHE A 208 -4.07 9.82 -1.98
N LEU A 209 -4.88 10.88 -2.03
CA LEU A 209 -5.25 11.71 -0.90
C LEU A 209 -6.66 11.33 -0.43
N PHE A 210 -6.84 11.08 0.87
CA PHE A 210 -8.12 10.69 1.45
C PHE A 210 -8.25 11.14 2.92
N GLY A 211 -9.47 11.06 3.44
CA GLY A 211 -9.81 11.46 4.80
C GLY A 211 -10.15 12.94 4.92
N ASP A 212 -11.34 13.23 5.45
CA ASP A 212 -11.87 14.59 5.62
C ASP A 212 -11.50 15.17 7.00
N LYS A 213 -11.42 14.31 8.02
CA LYS A 213 -11.04 14.72 9.39
C LYS A 213 -9.54 14.63 9.63
N SER A 214 -8.90 13.62 9.07
CA SER A 214 -7.46 13.47 9.07
C SER A 214 -7.01 13.26 7.64
N ARG A 215 -6.26 14.24 7.12
CA ARG A 215 -5.86 14.29 5.72
C ARG A 215 -4.64 13.41 5.51
N VAL A 216 -4.80 12.31 4.79
CA VAL A 216 -3.76 11.30 4.56
C VAL A 216 -3.39 11.27 3.08
N ALA A 217 -2.09 11.32 2.77
CA ALA A 217 -1.59 11.04 1.43
C ALA A 217 -0.78 9.74 1.45
N TYR A 218 -1.08 8.82 0.51
CA TYR A 218 -0.34 7.59 0.27
C TYR A 218 0.30 7.63 -1.12
N ILE A 219 1.63 7.59 -1.17
CA ILE A 219 2.42 7.69 -2.41
C ILE A 219 3.56 6.65 -2.32
N SER A 220 3.37 5.50 -2.98
CA SER A 220 4.24 4.32 -2.86
C SER A 220 5.48 4.32 -3.77
N ASP A 221 5.35 4.89 -4.97
CA ASP A 221 6.36 4.87 -6.02
C ASP A 221 6.47 6.28 -6.58
N VAL A 222 7.57 6.98 -6.33
CA VAL A 222 7.71 8.36 -6.84
C VAL A 222 9.17 8.73 -7.01
N SER A 223 9.54 9.33 -8.12
CA SER A 223 10.82 10.03 -8.32
C SER A 223 10.68 11.55 -8.24
N ARG A 224 9.51 12.09 -8.62
CA ARG A 224 9.27 13.53 -8.67
C ARG A 224 7.79 13.88 -8.55
N PHE A 225 7.52 14.98 -7.85
CA PHE A 225 6.18 15.57 -7.76
C PHE A 225 5.98 16.61 -8.86
N PRO A 226 4.91 16.50 -9.68
CA PRO A 226 4.39 17.63 -10.43
C PRO A 226 4.02 18.77 -9.48
N ALA A 227 4.22 20.02 -9.91
CA ALA A 227 3.96 21.19 -9.07
C ALA A 227 2.50 21.27 -8.58
N SER A 228 1.55 20.79 -9.40
CA SER A 228 0.13 20.69 -9.03
C SER A 228 -0.09 19.71 -7.88
N THR A 229 0.48 18.50 -7.97
CA THR A 229 0.37 17.48 -6.92
C THR A 229 1.04 17.94 -5.63
N GLU A 230 2.23 18.55 -5.73
CA GLU A 230 2.94 19.13 -4.58
C GLU A 230 2.11 20.21 -3.88
N TYR A 231 1.45 21.09 -4.64
CA TYR A 231 0.55 22.09 -4.10
C TYR A 231 -0.62 21.45 -3.32
N VAL A 232 -1.22 20.39 -3.85
CA VAL A 232 -2.38 19.71 -3.22
C VAL A 232 -2.04 19.09 -1.85
N ILE A 233 -0.78 18.68 -1.64
CA ILE A 233 -0.35 17.93 -0.46
C ILE A 233 0.60 18.69 0.48
N SER A 234 0.97 19.92 0.15
CA SER A 234 1.86 20.75 0.99
C SER A 234 1.08 21.63 1.96
N LYS A 235 1.69 21.88 3.13
CA LYS A 235 1.17 22.83 4.13
C LYS A 235 0.93 24.24 3.58
N SER A 236 1.80 24.70 2.69
CA SER A 236 1.72 26.02 2.05
C SER A 236 0.73 26.08 0.89
N GLY A 237 0.28 24.93 0.37
CA GLY A 237 -0.69 24.83 -0.70
C GLY A 237 -2.11 24.58 -0.20
N ALA A 238 -2.67 23.40 -0.50
CA ALA A 238 -4.08 23.08 -0.24
C ALA A 238 -4.37 22.51 1.16
N GLY A 239 -3.37 22.45 2.04
CA GLY A 239 -3.54 22.11 3.45
C GLY A 239 -2.51 21.12 3.97
N GLN A 240 -2.15 21.26 5.24
CA GLN A 240 -1.20 20.36 5.90
C GLN A 240 -1.78 18.94 6.00
N LEU A 241 -0.98 17.94 5.61
CA LEU A 241 -1.32 16.54 5.85
C LEU A 241 -1.20 16.19 7.33
N ASP A 242 -2.16 15.41 7.84
CA ASP A 242 -2.03 14.76 9.15
C ASP A 242 -1.06 13.59 9.07
N LEU A 243 -1.06 12.86 7.94
CA LEU A 243 -0.16 11.76 7.70
C LEU A 243 0.26 11.72 6.23
N LEU A 244 1.58 11.65 6.01
CA LEU A 244 2.18 11.35 4.71
C LEU A 244 2.78 9.94 4.76
N ILE A 245 2.36 9.06 3.86
CA ILE A 245 2.96 7.75 3.63
C ILE A 245 3.72 7.84 2.31
N LEU A 246 5.05 7.69 2.35
CA LEU A 246 5.92 8.09 1.25
C LEU A 246 7.03 7.08 0.94
N ASP A 247 7.29 6.90 -0.36
CA ASP A 247 8.40 6.16 -0.94
C ASP A 247 9.79 6.61 -0.42
N CYS A 248 10.65 5.61 -0.20
CA CYS A 248 12.03 5.75 0.25
C CYS A 248 12.82 4.47 -0.09
N LEU A 249 13.22 4.32 -1.36
CA LEU A 249 13.74 3.05 -1.87
C LEU A 249 15.15 2.70 -1.38
N TYR A 250 16.11 3.58 -1.68
CA TYR A 250 17.53 3.37 -1.40
C TYR A 250 18.04 4.34 -0.34
N LYS A 251 19.04 3.91 0.43
CA LYS A 251 19.59 4.69 1.53
C LYS A 251 20.45 5.85 1.05
N ASP A 252 21.19 5.63 -0.02
CA ASP A 252 22.13 6.59 -0.58
C ASP A 252 21.84 6.87 -2.07
N GLY A 253 22.45 7.93 -2.58
CA GLY A 253 22.46 8.27 -4.01
C GLY A 253 21.22 8.98 -4.52
N SER A 254 21.05 8.92 -5.83
CA SER A 254 19.88 9.43 -6.57
C SER A 254 19.41 8.32 -7.50
N HIS A 255 18.11 8.05 -7.49
CA HIS A 255 17.51 7.05 -8.36
C HIS A 255 16.48 7.72 -9.30
N ASN A 256 16.43 7.27 -10.54
CA ASN A 256 15.64 7.96 -11.57
C ASN A 256 14.13 7.65 -11.45
N VAL A 257 13.78 6.54 -10.81
CA VAL A 257 12.37 6.09 -10.71
C VAL A 257 11.82 6.13 -9.28
N HIS A 258 12.66 6.30 -8.25
CA HIS A 258 12.22 6.36 -6.85
C HIS A 258 12.99 7.43 -6.08
N LEU A 259 12.41 7.94 -4.98
CA LEU A 259 13.13 8.79 -4.04
C LEU A 259 14.11 7.93 -3.23
N CYS A 260 15.37 8.38 -3.16
CA CYS A 260 16.31 7.90 -2.14
C CYS A 260 16.10 8.66 -0.83
N PHE A 261 16.60 8.12 0.28
CA PHE A 261 16.40 8.65 1.63
C PHE A 261 16.67 10.15 1.78
N PRO A 262 17.77 10.73 1.26
CA PRO A 262 17.97 12.19 1.35
C PRO A 262 16.89 12.98 0.62
N GLN A 263 16.45 12.52 -0.56
CA GLN A 263 15.42 13.18 -1.36
C GLN A 263 14.03 13.07 -0.69
N THR A 264 13.76 11.93 -0.04
CA THR A 264 12.56 11.72 0.78
C THR A 264 12.53 12.71 1.93
N LEU A 265 13.61 12.86 2.70
CA LEU A 265 13.67 13.80 3.83
C LEU A 265 13.54 15.27 3.40
N GLU A 266 14.17 15.67 2.30
CA GLU A 266 13.99 17.02 1.73
C GLU A 266 12.54 17.24 1.26
N THR A 267 11.91 16.21 0.69
CA THR A 267 10.49 16.26 0.33
C THR A 267 9.62 16.43 1.56
N VAL A 268 9.87 15.70 2.64
CA VAL A 268 9.12 15.85 3.91
C VAL A 268 9.24 17.28 4.44
N LYS A 269 10.45 17.87 4.44
CA LYS A 269 10.67 19.26 4.86
C LYS A 269 9.90 20.25 4.01
N ARG A 270 9.85 20.04 2.70
CA ARG A 270 9.12 20.91 1.76
C ARG A 270 7.61 20.79 1.93
N LEU A 271 7.08 19.58 2.11
CA LEU A 271 5.64 19.34 2.26
C LEU A 271 5.11 19.71 3.66
N CYS A 272 5.95 19.61 4.69
CA CYS A 272 5.64 19.90 6.09
C CYS A 272 4.42 19.12 6.66
N PRO A 273 4.30 17.79 6.51
CA PRO A 273 3.21 17.02 7.13
C PRO A 273 3.31 17.04 8.66
N LYS A 274 2.24 16.67 9.37
CA LYS A 274 2.28 16.49 10.84
C LYS A 274 3.02 15.22 11.25
N GLN A 275 2.99 14.19 10.41
CA GLN A 275 3.75 12.95 10.59
C GLN A 275 4.01 12.30 9.23
N THR A 276 5.14 11.61 9.10
CA THR A 276 5.47 10.80 7.93
C THR A 276 5.80 9.34 8.30
N LEU A 277 5.32 8.40 7.50
CA LEU A 277 5.68 6.99 7.54
C LEU A 277 6.33 6.59 6.22
N LEU A 278 7.57 6.10 6.27
CA LEU A 278 8.32 5.71 5.06
C LEU A 278 8.03 4.26 4.66
N ILE A 279 7.86 4.03 3.36
CA ILE A 279 7.59 2.74 2.71
C ILE A 279 8.53 2.55 1.50
N GLY A 280 8.49 1.38 0.84
CA GLY A 280 9.27 1.09 -0.35
C GLY A 280 10.73 0.70 -0.11
N MET A 281 11.16 0.57 1.16
CA MET A 281 12.58 0.43 1.52
C MET A 281 13.17 -0.93 1.14
N THR A 282 14.38 -0.91 0.57
CA THR A 282 15.18 -2.13 0.35
C THR A 282 15.83 -2.67 1.65
N HIS A 283 16.59 -3.76 1.52
CA HIS A 283 17.40 -4.34 2.60
C HIS A 283 18.57 -3.47 3.08
N GLU A 284 18.79 -2.29 2.50
CA GLU A 284 19.76 -1.30 2.99
C GLU A 284 19.31 -0.62 4.29
N PHE A 285 18.01 -0.69 4.59
CA PHE A 285 17.41 -0.09 5.78
C PHE A 285 17.23 -1.12 6.89
N ASP A 286 17.88 -0.90 8.02
CA ASP A 286 17.64 -1.61 9.28
C ASP A 286 16.60 -0.82 10.08
N HIS A 287 15.44 -1.44 10.32
CA HIS A 287 14.30 -0.76 10.91
C HIS A 287 14.59 -0.12 12.27
N HIS A 288 15.42 -0.75 13.11
CA HIS A 288 15.72 -0.21 14.44
C HIS A 288 16.74 0.92 14.34
N LYS A 289 17.88 0.67 13.68
CA LYS A 289 18.97 1.66 13.58
C LYS A 289 18.52 2.92 12.83
N ASP A 290 17.79 2.75 11.74
CA ASP A 290 17.36 3.90 10.93
C ASP A 290 16.25 4.69 11.61
N ASN A 291 15.39 4.06 12.43
CA ASN A 291 14.44 4.78 13.28
C ASN A 291 15.09 5.53 14.45
N GLU A 292 16.23 5.07 14.98
CA GLU A 292 17.02 5.85 15.95
C GLU A 292 17.53 7.16 15.32
N PHE A 293 18.07 7.07 14.10
CA PHE A 293 18.47 8.25 13.32
C PHE A 293 17.27 9.17 13.04
N LEU A 294 16.15 8.61 12.57
CA LEU A 294 14.95 9.38 12.24
C LEU A 294 14.33 10.04 13.47
N THR A 295 14.44 9.43 14.65
CA THR A 295 13.99 10.03 15.90
C THR A 295 14.74 11.33 16.18
N GLU A 296 16.08 11.31 16.03
CA GLU A 296 16.89 12.50 16.21
C GLU A 296 16.66 13.54 15.11
N TRP A 297 16.57 13.09 13.86
CA TRP A 297 16.18 13.96 12.75
C TRP A 297 14.84 14.66 13.00
N SER A 298 13.84 13.91 13.46
CA SER A 298 12.49 14.43 13.76
C SER A 298 12.50 15.51 14.84
N ARG A 299 13.32 15.34 15.89
CA ARG A 299 13.47 16.35 16.95
C ARG A 299 14.07 17.66 16.42
N ARG A 300 15.07 17.55 15.53
CA ARG A 300 15.76 18.71 14.95
C ARG A 300 14.86 19.49 13.99
N GLU A 301 14.13 18.77 13.14
CA GLU A 301 13.30 19.38 12.09
C GLU A 301 11.87 19.71 12.56
N GLY A 302 11.44 19.16 13.69
CA GLY A 302 10.09 19.35 14.23
C GLY A 302 9.00 18.62 13.45
N ILE A 303 9.38 17.64 12.62
CA ILE A 303 8.47 16.81 11.83
C ILE A 303 8.72 15.34 12.19
N PRO A 304 7.78 14.65 12.86
CA PRO A 304 7.86 13.22 13.12
C PRO A 304 7.97 12.39 11.83
N VAL A 305 9.03 11.60 11.72
CA VAL A 305 9.27 10.65 10.62
C VAL A 305 9.73 9.32 11.21
N GLN A 306 9.20 8.22 10.69
CA GLN A 306 9.67 6.87 11.02
C GLN A 306 9.50 5.94 9.81
N LEU A 307 10.26 4.85 9.77
CA LEU A 307 10.02 3.75 8.85
C LEU A 307 8.75 3.00 9.27
N ALA A 308 7.87 2.69 8.32
CA ALA A 308 6.78 1.77 8.56
C ALA A 308 7.29 0.31 8.57
N HIS A 309 6.48 -0.58 9.13
CA HIS A 309 6.70 -2.02 9.06
C HIS A 309 5.40 -2.75 8.75
N ASP A 310 5.52 -3.95 8.17
CA ASP A 310 4.38 -4.82 7.91
C ASP A 310 3.59 -5.08 9.20
N GLY A 311 2.26 -5.07 9.10
CA GLY A 311 1.34 -5.24 10.21
C GLY A 311 1.14 -4.01 11.10
N LEU A 312 1.87 -2.91 10.88
CA LEU A 312 1.66 -1.65 11.61
C LEU A 312 0.19 -1.20 11.46
N ARG A 313 -0.48 -0.92 12.58
CA ARG A 313 -1.84 -0.38 12.62
C ARG A 313 -1.84 1.03 13.19
N VAL A 314 -2.34 1.99 12.42
CA VAL A 314 -2.44 3.40 12.79
C VAL A 314 -3.92 3.79 12.88
N PRO A 315 -4.50 3.98 14.09
CA PRO A 315 -5.85 4.51 14.24
C PRO A 315 -5.94 5.92 13.66
N MET A 316 -6.96 6.18 12.85
CA MET A 316 -7.16 7.46 12.18
C MET A 316 -8.64 7.82 12.16
N LYS A 317 -8.94 9.13 12.21
CA LYS A 317 -10.29 9.62 11.95
C LYS A 317 -10.36 10.06 10.50
N LEU A 318 -10.84 9.17 9.63
CA LEU A 318 -10.99 9.44 8.20
C LEU A 318 -12.28 10.23 7.94
#